data_AF-A0A662SSL4-F1
#
_entry.id   AF-A0A662SSL4-F1
#
_cell.length_a   1.000
_cell.length_b   1.000
_cell.length_c   1.000
_cell.angle_alpha   90.00
_cell.angle_beta   90.00
_cell.angle_gamma   90.00
#
_symmetry.space_group_name_H-M   'P 1'
#
loop_
_entity.id
_entity.type
_entity.pdbx_description
1 polymer ?
#
loop_
_entity_poly.entity_id
_entity_poly.type
_entity_poly.pdbx_seq_one_letter_code
_entity_poly.pdbx_strand_id
1 'polypeptide(L)'
;MSDTLAEVTHIHLFLAIILLMLLLKLFNIAYPLFDTALFACISTPASYTLAYYHARAYKIGKFVREKNPETVRLWSYELVALLVSFIMGYTVFVALTGSTDYIVFSAAFITVQIMRCVTIIMVRNLAKMGVDVQHPGIVVLVALSVASLGLIGLSIFPL
;
A
#
# COMPACT_ATOMS: atom_id res chain seq x y z
N MET A 1 14.84 12.34 -6.55
CA MET A 1 13.57 12.40 -7.32
C MET A 1 12.73 11.13 -7.19
N SER A 2 13.31 9.94 -6.92
CA SER A 2 12.58 8.74 -6.51
C SER A 2 11.96 8.84 -5.11
N ASP A 3 12.67 9.50 -4.20
CA ASP A 3 12.35 9.47 -2.77
C ASP A 3 11.12 10.34 -2.45
N THR A 4 10.97 11.48 -3.12
CA THR A 4 9.79 12.35 -3.00
C THR A 4 8.52 11.71 -3.55
N LEU A 5 8.60 10.95 -4.65
CA LEU A 5 7.43 10.27 -5.23
C LEU A 5 6.95 9.13 -4.32
N ALA A 6 7.89 8.41 -3.68
CA ALA A 6 7.56 7.34 -2.74
C ALA A 6 6.85 7.89 -1.50
N GLU A 7 7.36 8.98 -0.92
CA GLU A 7 6.72 9.69 0.20
C GLU A 7 5.32 10.18 -0.16
N VAL A 8 5.18 10.83 -1.31
CA VAL A 8 3.89 11.31 -1.82
C VAL A 8 2.91 10.14 -1.97
N THR A 9 3.33 9.03 -2.58
CA THR A 9 2.49 7.84 -2.75
C THR A 9 2.06 7.25 -1.39
N HIS A 10 2.96 7.23 -0.40
CA HIS A 10 2.64 6.77 0.95
C HIS A 10 1.57 7.63 1.63
N ILE A 11 1.63 8.96 1.47
CA ILE A 11 0.62 9.88 2.00
C ILE A 11 -0.74 9.63 1.34
N HIS A 12 -0.76 9.46 0.01
CA HIS A 12 -1.99 9.15 -0.73
C HIS A 12 -2.60 7.83 -0.29
N LEU A 13 -1.77 6.78 -0.16
CA LEU A 13 -2.21 5.46 0.26
C LEU A 13 -2.76 5.46 1.70
N PHE A 14 -2.08 6.16 2.62
CA PHE A 14 -2.53 6.29 4.00
C PHE A 14 -3.91 6.97 4.06
N LEU A 15 -4.08 8.09 3.35
CA LEU A 15 -5.35 8.79 3.30
C LEU A 15 -6.45 7.94 2.65
N ALA A 16 -6.12 7.22 1.56
CA ALA A 16 -7.06 6.33 0.89
C ALA A 16 -7.58 5.22 1.80
N ILE A 17 -6.72 4.65 2.64
CA ILE A 17 -7.11 3.58 3.55
C ILE A 17 -7.95 4.12 4.72
N ILE A 18 -7.64 5.31 5.25
CA ILE A 18 -8.51 5.96 6.24
C ILE A 18 -9.89 6.25 5.65
N LEU A 19 -9.95 6.77 4.42
CA LEU A 19 -11.22 6.99 3.72
C LEU A 19 -11.96 5.68 3.45
N LEU A 20 -11.25 4.60 3.12
CA LEU A 20 -11.85 3.28 2.95
C LEU A 20 -12.49 2.78 4.25
N MET A 21 -11.79 2.87 5.39
CA MET A 21 -12.35 2.51 6.70
C MET A 21 -13.60 3.34 7.02
N LEU A 22 -13.55 4.65 6.75
CA LEU A 22 -14.70 5.53 6.93
C LEU A 22 -15.89 5.08 6.08
N LEU A 23 -15.66 4.76 4.80
CA LEU A 23 -16.69 4.30 3.88
C LEU A 23 -17.26 2.93 4.30
N LEU A 24 -16.40 1.98 4.69
CA LEU A 24 -16.85 0.67 5.17
C LEU A 24 -17.75 0.78 6.41
N LYS A 25 -17.43 1.70 7.33
CA LYS A 25 -18.29 2.02 8.47
C LYS A 25 -19.59 2.70 8.05
N LEU A 26 -19.54 3.64 7.11
CA LEU A 26 -20.72 4.38 6.64
C LEU A 26 -21.74 3.46 5.96
N PHE A 27 -21.26 2.51 5.16
CA PHE A 27 -22.11 1.54 4.46
C PHE A 27 -22.41 0.27 5.28
N ASN A 28 -21.88 0.18 6.51
CA ASN A 28 -22.02 -0.97 7.40
C ASN A 28 -21.60 -2.32 6.76
N ILE A 29 -20.63 -2.27 5.84
CA ILE A 29 -20.01 -3.45 5.17
C ILE A 29 -18.80 -3.91 6.00
N ALA A 30 -18.84 -3.68 7.32
CA ALA A 30 -17.69 -3.85 8.19
C ALA A 30 -17.60 -5.29 8.70
N TYR A 31 -16.62 -6.02 8.20
CA TYR A 31 -16.21 -7.30 8.78
C TYR A 31 -15.51 -7.06 10.12
N PRO A 32 -15.73 -7.92 11.13
CA PRO A 32 -15.04 -7.80 12.41
C PRO A 32 -13.53 -7.83 12.18
N LEU A 33 -12.80 -6.91 12.83
CA LEU A 33 -11.33 -6.79 12.79
C LEU A 33 -10.73 -6.34 11.44
N PHE A 34 -11.54 -6.05 10.42
CA PHE A 34 -11.02 -5.62 9.12
C PHE A 34 -10.34 -4.25 9.16
N ASP A 35 -10.89 -3.30 9.92
CA ASP A 35 -10.27 -1.98 10.15
C ASP A 35 -8.87 -2.12 10.76
N THR A 36 -8.73 -2.98 11.78
CA THR A 36 -7.45 -3.25 12.43
C THR A 36 -6.46 -3.95 11.51
N ALA A 37 -6.93 -4.83 10.62
CA ALA A 37 -6.09 -5.48 9.61
C ALA A 37 -5.59 -4.47 8.56
N LEU A 38 -6.45 -3.57 8.08
CA LEU A 38 -6.07 -2.49 7.18
C LEU A 38 -5.02 -1.56 7.83
N PHE A 39 -5.20 -1.20 9.10
CA PHE A 39 -4.21 -0.39 9.83
C PHE A 39 -2.86 -1.11 9.98
N ALA A 40 -2.87 -2.40 10.28
CA ALA A 40 -1.66 -3.20 10.40
C ALA A 40 -0.87 -3.25 9.08
N CYS A 41 -1.56 -3.24 7.94
CA CYS A 41 -0.94 -3.22 6.61
C CYS A 41 -0.25 -1.88 6.26
N ILE A 42 -0.65 -0.77 6.88
CA ILE A 42 0.01 0.54 6.67
C ILE A 42 1.16 0.77 7.64
N SER A 43 1.20 0.01 8.74
CA SER A 43 2.15 0.20 9.83
C SER A 43 3.57 0.44 9.33
N THR A 44 4.27 1.34 10.02
CA THR A 44 5.63 1.76 9.67
C THR A 44 6.60 0.59 9.44
N PRO A 45 6.51 -0.58 10.12
CA PRO A 45 7.34 -1.74 9.79
C PRO A 45 7.04 -2.35 8.43
N ALA A 46 5.76 -2.50 8.05
CA ALA A 46 5.35 -3.07 6.77
C ALA A 46 5.69 -2.13 5.59
N SER A 47 5.53 -0.83 5.81
CA SER A 47 5.91 0.20 4.84
C SER A 47 7.43 0.34 4.70
N TYR A 48 8.17 0.25 5.81
CA TYR A 48 9.62 0.37 5.83
C TYR A 48 10.31 -0.81 5.13
N THR A 49 9.86 -2.05 5.33
CA THR A 49 10.48 -3.22 4.69
C THR A 49 10.36 -3.15 3.17
N LEU A 50 9.21 -2.69 2.68
CA LEU A 50 8.97 -2.49 1.26
C LEU A 50 9.89 -1.39 0.68
N ALA A 51 10.02 -0.26 1.38
CA ALA A 51 10.93 0.82 0.99
C ALA A 51 12.42 0.40 1.06
N TYR A 52 12.81 -0.34 2.09
CA TYR A 52 14.18 -0.78 2.33
C TYR A 52 14.67 -1.73 1.24
N TYR A 53 13.90 -2.78 0.94
CA TYR A 53 14.27 -3.73 -0.11
C TYR A 53 14.23 -3.10 -1.49
N HIS A 54 13.30 -2.18 -1.74
CA HIS A 54 13.25 -1.47 -3.03
C HIS A 54 14.44 -0.50 -3.21
N ALA A 55 14.82 0.24 -2.17
CA ALA A 55 15.98 1.12 -2.19
C ALA A 55 17.30 0.36 -2.31
N ARG A 56 17.39 -0.83 -1.70
CA ARG A 56 18.60 -1.66 -1.69
C ARG A 56 18.76 -2.48 -2.98
N ALA A 57 17.67 -2.85 -3.65
CA ALA A 57 17.70 -3.43 -5.00
C ALA A 57 18.48 -2.56 -6.00
N TYR A 58 18.46 -1.24 -5.82
CA TYR A 58 19.18 -0.28 -6.68
C TYR A 58 20.58 0.13 -6.17
N LYS A 59 21.00 -0.29 -4.96
CA LYS A 59 22.21 0.24 -4.29
C LYS A 59 23.25 -0.81 -3.83
N ILE A 60 23.05 -2.10 -4.06
CA ILE A 60 24.04 -3.11 -3.59
C ILE A 60 25.29 -3.11 -4.48
N GLY A 61 26.38 -2.57 -3.92
CA GLY A 61 27.76 -3.00 -4.22
C GLY A 61 28.48 -2.36 -5.40
N LYS A 62 27.85 -1.47 -6.17
CA LYS A 62 28.51 -0.73 -7.26
C LYS A 62 28.48 0.77 -6.96
N PHE A 63 29.67 1.39 -6.94
CA PHE A 63 29.85 2.85 -6.92
C PHE A 63 29.18 3.55 -8.12
N VAL A 64 28.79 2.77 -9.14
CA VAL A 64 28.01 3.19 -10.31
C VAL A 64 26.61 2.60 -10.20
N ARG A 65 25.59 3.46 -10.10
CA ARG A 65 24.18 3.07 -10.26
C ARG A 65 24.00 2.50 -11.67
N GLU A 66 23.84 1.18 -11.79
CA GLU A 66 23.42 0.58 -13.05
C GLU A 66 22.00 1.07 -13.37
N LYS A 67 21.85 1.74 -14.52
CA LYS A 67 20.59 2.37 -14.95
C LYS A 67 19.47 1.35 -15.22
N ASN A 68 19.83 0.09 -15.48
CA ASN A 68 18.92 -1.03 -15.69
C ASN A 68 19.38 -2.23 -14.84
N PRO A 69 18.82 -2.46 -13.65
CA PRO A 69 19.09 -3.69 -12.91
C PRO A 69 18.43 -4.86 -13.67
N GLU A 70 19.05 -6.04 -13.64
CA GLU A 70 18.49 -7.25 -14.26
C GLU A 70 17.06 -7.49 -13.75
N THR A 71 16.10 -7.61 -14.68
CA THR A 71 14.67 -7.75 -14.39
C THR A 71 14.38 -8.90 -13.42
N VAL A 72 15.08 -10.02 -13.57
CA VAL A 72 14.95 -11.22 -12.72
C VAL A 72 15.33 -10.92 -11.26
N ARG A 73 16.35 -10.06 -11.05
CA ARG A 73 16.84 -9.70 -9.72
C ARG A 73 15.93 -8.66 -9.04
N LEU A 74 15.30 -7.79 -9.81
CA LEU A 74 14.30 -6.82 -9.33
C LEU A 74 13.07 -7.55 -8.77
N TRP A 75 12.58 -8.56 -9.51
CA TRP A 75 11.43 -9.37 -9.09
C TRP A 75 11.69 -10.15 -7.80
N SER A 76 12.88 -10.71 -7.60
CA SER A 76 13.18 -11.45 -6.37
C SER A 76 13.23 -10.53 -5.14
N TYR A 77 13.78 -9.33 -5.27
CA TYR A 77 13.73 -8.34 -4.18
C TYR A 77 12.31 -7.87 -3.88
N GLU A 78 11.49 -7.69 -4.91
CA GLU A 78 10.09 -7.27 -4.75
C GLU A 78 9.24 -8.37 -4.07
N LEU A 79 9.46 -9.64 -4.44
CA LEU A 79 8.81 -10.78 -3.79
C LEU A 79 9.23 -10.91 -2.32
N VAL A 80 10.52 -10.78 -2.02
CA VAL A 80 11.03 -10.79 -0.63
C VAL A 80 10.46 -9.61 0.15
N ALA A 81 10.41 -8.41 -0.43
CA ALA A 81 9.82 -7.24 0.19
C ALA A 81 8.34 -7.47 0.53
N LEU A 82 7.58 -8.07 -0.38
CA LEU A 82 6.17 -8.38 -0.20
C LEU A 82 5.96 -9.40 0.91
N LEU A 83 6.73 -10.51 0.92
CA LEU A 83 6.68 -11.51 1.99
C LEU A 83 7.03 -10.93 3.36
N VAL A 84 8.11 -10.14 3.46
CA VAL A 84 8.52 -9.53 4.72
C VAL A 84 7.48 -8.51 5.19
N SER A 85 6.88 -7.73 4.28
CA SER A 85 5.80 -6.80 4.62
C SER A 85 4.54 -7.52 5.11
N PHE A 86 4.23 -8.70 4.55
CA PHE A 86 3.13 -9.54 4.99
C PHE A 86 3.36 -10.07 6.41
N ILE A 87 4.55 -10.63 6.67
CA ILE A 87 4.90 -11.16 8.01
C ILE A 87 4.85 -10.04 9.05
N MET A 88 5.44 -8.89 8.76
CA MET A 88 5.45 -7.75 9.68
C MET A 88 4.05 -7.15 9.89
N GLY A 89 3.22 -7.08 8.86
CA GLY A 89 1.83 -6.66 9.01
C GLY A 89 1.03 -7.65 9.86
N TYR A 90 1.25 -8.96 9.68
CA TYR A 90 0.54 -9.99 10.41
C TYR A 90 0.90 -9.98 11.90
N THR A 91 2.18 -9.81 12.24
CA THR A 91 2.60 -9.70 13.65
C THR A 91 1.97 -8.48 14.33
N VAL A 92 1.86 -7.34 13.64
CA VAL A 92 1.16 -6.15 14.14
C VAL A 92 -0.34 -6.44 14.32
N PHE A 93 -0.98 -7.13 13.38
CA PHE A 93 -2.40 -7.50 13.49
C PHE A 93 -2.66 -8.40 14.72
N VAL A 94 -1.86 -9.46 14.88
CA VAL A 94 -1.97 -10.39 16.02
C VAL A 94 -1.71 -9.64 17.34
N ALA A 95 -0.73 -8.74 17.38
CA ALA A 95 -0.43 -7.95 18.56
C ALA A 95 -1.56 -6.98 18.95
N LEU A 96 -2.27 -6.40 17.98
CA LEU A 96 -3.36 -5.44 18.22
C LEU A 96 -4.69 -6.10 18.54
N THR A 97 -4.99 -7.24 17.92
CA THR A 97 -6.31 -7.89 18.03
C THR A 97 -6.31 -9.12 18.92
N GLY A 98 -5.15 -9.75 19.14
CA GLY A 98 -5.05 -11.06 19.79
C GLY A 98 -5.67 -12.21 18.97
N SER A 99 -6.18 -11.94 17.76
CA SER A 99 -6.75 -12.94 16.86
C SER A 99 -5.72 -13.44 15.85
N THR A 100 -5.81 -14.72 15.50
CA THR A 100 -5.01 -15.36 14.45
C THR A 100 -5.80 -15.57 13.16
N ASP A 101 -6.84 -14.77 12.92
CA ASP A 101 -7.64 -14.84 11.70
C ASP A 101 -6.85 -14.43 10.45
N TYR A 102 -6.16 -15.42 9.89
CA TYR A 102 -5.31 -15.28 8.71
C TYR A 102 -6.11 -14.87 7.47
N ILE A 103 -7.36 -15.33 7.35
CA ILE A 103 -8.22 -15.07 6.19
C ILE A 103 -8.54 -13.56 6.09
N VAL A 104 -8.96 -12.96 7.21
CA VAL A 104 -9.29 -11.52 7.27
C VAL A 104 -8.05 -10.68 7.01
N PHE A 105 -6.91 -11.04 7.61
CA PHE A 105 -5.66 -10.32 7.40
C PHE A 105 -5.16 -10.42 5.96
N SER A 106 -5.16 -11.63 5.37
CA SER A 106 -4.70 -11.82 4.00
C SER A 106 -5.59 -11.10 2.97
N ALA A 107 -6.90 -11.09 3.17
CA ALA A 107 -7.81 -10.29 2.36
C ALA A 107 -7.49 -8.79 2.45
N ALA A 108 -7.37 -8.25 3.67
CA ALA A 108 -7.03 -6.84 3.88
C ALA A 108 -5.68 -6.48 3.24
N PHE A 109 -4.68 -7.36 3.38
CA PHE A 109 -3.37 -7.17 2.77
C PHE A 109 -3.45 -7.12 1.25
N ILE A 110 -4.17 -8.06 0.61
CA ILE A 110 -4.36 -8.06 -0.84
C ILE A 110 -5.05 -6.77 -1.29
N THR A 111 -6.13 -6.36 -0.62
CA THR A 111 -6.82 -5.10 -0.91
C THR A 111 -5.87 -3.90 -0.84
N VAL A 112 -5.05 -3.80 0.20
CA VAL A 112 -4.07 -2.72 0.35
C VAL A 112 -3.02 -2.73 -0.76
N GLN A 113 -2.55 -3.91 -1.19
CA GLN A 113 -1.59 -4.00 -2.30
C GLN A 113 -2.21 -3.57 -3.63
N ILE A 114 -3.47 -3.94 -3.88
CA ILE A 114 -4.21 -3.46 -5.05
C ILE A 114 -4.34 -1.93 -4.99
N MET A 115 -4.77 -1.38 -3.85
CA MET A 115 -4.88 0.07 -3.66
C MET A 115 -3.54 0.79 -3.86
N ARG A 116 -2.43 0.21 -3.39
CA ARG A 116 -1.07 0.73 -3.61
C ARG A 116 -0.74 0.77 -5.10
N CYS A 117 -1.01 -0.30 -5.84
CA CYS A 117 -0.78 -0.35 -7.28
C CYS A 117 -1.61 0.70 -8.03
N VAL A 118 -2.90 0.80 -7.72
CA VAL A 118 -3.80 1.80 -8.32
C VAL A 118 -3.33 3.22 -8.00
N THR A 119 -2.93 3.49 -6.75
CA THR A 119 -2.41 4.80 -6.34
C THR A 119 -1.17 5.17 -7.14
N ILE A 120 -0.21 4.25 -7.30
CA ILE A 120 0.99 4.47 -8.11
C ILE A 120 0.63 4.79 -9.56
N ILE A 121 -0.31 4.06 -10.17
CA ILE A 121 -0.75 4.28 -11.55
C ILE A 121 -1.40 5.67 -11.69
N MET A 122 -2.32 6.02 -10.81
CA MET A 122 -3.02 7.31 -10.83
C MET A 122 -2.05 8.48 -10.63
N VAL A 123 -1.21 8.42 -9.59
CA VAL A 123 -0.20 9.44 -9.29
C VAL A 123 0.78 9.61 -10.46
N ARG A 124 1.24 8.51 -11.07
CA ARG A 124 2.12 8.57 -12.25
C ARG A 124 1.43 9.20 -13.46
N ASN A 125 0.17 8.86 -13.72
CA ASN A 125 -0.57 9.43 -14.84
C ASN A 125 -0.84 10.92 -14.64
N LEU A 126 -1.22 11.35 -13.43
CA LEU A 126 -1.40 12.75 -13.08
C LEU A 126 -0.08 13.55 -13.19
N ALA A 127 1.01 12.99 -12.69
CA ALA A 127 2.34 13.60 -12.83
C ALA A 127 2.76 13.77 -14.30
N LYS A 128 2.46 12.79 -15.17
CA LYS A 128 2.72 12.89 -16.62
C LYS A 128 1.89 13.99 -17.30
N MET A 129 0.72 14.30 -16.77
CA MET A 129 -0.15 15.38 -17.26
C MET A 129 0.26 16.77 -16.74
N GLY A 130 1.35 16.86 -15.96
CA GLY A 130 1.82 18.12 -15.37
C GLY A 130 0.99 18.61 -14.19
N VAL A 131 0.15 17.74 -13.62
CA VAL A 131 -0.66 18.05 -12.45
C VAL A 131 0.19 17.96 -11.19
N ASP A 132 0.10 18.95 -10.31
CA ASP A 132 0.80 18.96 -9.04
C ASP A 132 0.19 17.95 -8.06
N VAL A 133 0.82 16.77 -7.97
CA VAL A 133 0.36 15.68 -7.12
C VAL A 133 0.57 15.95 -5.62
N GLN A 134 1.25 17.04 -5.26
CA GLN A 134 1.39 17.46 -3.85
C GLN A 134 0.25 18.36 -3.40
N HIS A 135 -0.58 18.85 -4.33
CA HIS A 135 -1.68 19.74 -3.98
C HIS A 135 -2.74 19.01 -3.14
N PRO A 136 -3.10 19.51 -1.94
CA PRO A 136 -3.92 18.77 -0.97
C PRO A 136 -5.29 18.35 -1.53
N GLY A 137 -5.91 19.17 -2.38
CA GLY A 137 -7.18 18.82 -3.02
C GLY A 137 -7.06 17.60 -3.95
N ILE A 138 -5.92 17.46 -4.64
CA ILE A 138 -5.66 16.36 -5.56
C ILE A 138 -5.35 15.08 -4.79
N VAL A 139 -4.61 15.20 -3.67
CA VAL A 139 -4.36 14.08 -2.75
C VAL A 139 -5.68 13.49 -2.27
N VAL A 140 -6.61 14.34 -1.81
CA VAL A 140 -7.93 13.90 -1.33
C VAL A 140 -8.74 13.25 -2.45
N LEU A 141 -8.75 13.82 -3.66
CA LEU A 141 -9.52 13.30 -4.79
C LEU A 141 -9.01 11.93 -5.24
N VAL A 142 -7.69 11.76 -5.35
CA VAL A 142 -7.06 10.48 -5.67
C VAL A 142 -7.35 9.47 -4.57
N ALA A 143 -7.17 9.85 -3.30
CA ALA A 143 -7.44 8.98 -2.17
C ALA A 143 -8.91 8.51 -2.12
N LEU A 144 -9.85 9.42 -2.39
CA LEU A 144 -11.28 9.10 -2.46
C LEU A 144 -11.59 8.15 -3.61
N SER A 145 -11.00 8.38 -4.78
CA SER A 145 -11.16 7.51 -5.95
C SER A 145 -10.64 6.11 -5.67
N VAL A 146 -9.44 5.99 -5.10
CA VAL A 146 -8.84 4.70 -4.72
C VAL A 146 -9.67 4.01 -3.63
N ALA A 147 -10.14 4.74 -2.63
CA ALA A 147 -11.02 4.20 -1.58
C ALA A 147 -12.34 3.69 -2.15
N SER A 148 -12.97 4.42 -3.08
CA SER A 148 -14.21 3.99 -3.72
C SER A 148 -14.04 2.70 -4.53
N LEU A 149 -12.92 2.56 -5.26
CA LEU A 149 -12.58 1.33 -5.97
C LEU A 149 -12.35 0.17 -5.01
N GLY A 150 -11.66 0.42 -3.89
CA GLY A 150 -11.46 -0.57 -2.83
C GLY A 150 -12.79 -1.06 -2.24
N LEU A 151 -13.73 -0.14 -2.00
CA LEU A 151 -15.06 -0.48 -1.51
C LEU A 151 -15.84 -1.33 -2.51
N ILE A 152 -15.84 -0.95 -3.80
CA ILE A 152 -16.48 -1.74 -4.85
C ILE A 152 -15.86 -3.15 -4.91
N GLY A 153 -14.53 -3.25 -4.85
CA GLY A 153 -13.82 -4.54 -4.86
C GLY A 153 -14.25 -5.46 -3.70
N LEU A 154 -14.36 -4.91 -2.49
CA LEU A 154 -14.82 -5.65 -1.31
C LEU A 154 -16.31 -5.99 -1.36
N SER A 155 -17.13 -5.15 -1.98
CA SER A 155 -18.57 -5.41 -2.12
C SER A 155 -18.89 -6.54 -3.11
N ILE A 156 -18.03 -6.77 -4.12
CA ILE A 156 -18.21 -7.83 -5.12
C ILE A 156 -17.73 -9.17 -4.59
N PHE A 157 -16.69 -9.17 -3.75
CA PHE A 157 -16.18 -10.36 -3.07
C PHE A 157 -16.36 -10.20 -1.55
N PRO A 158 -17.60 -10.39 -1.05
CA PRO A 158 -17.81 -10.45 0.39
C PRO A 158 -17.07 -11.67 0.92
N LEU A 159 -16.17 -11.43 1.88
CA LEU A 159 -15.52 -12.48 2.67
C LEU A 159 -16.49 -13.20 3.61
#